data_AF-A0A7S1JZF6-F1
#
_entry.id   AF-A0A7S1JZF6-F1
#
_cell.length_a   1.000
_cell.length_b   1.000
_cell.length_c   1.000
_cell.angle_alpha   90.00
_cell.angle_beta   90.00
_cell.angle_gamma   90.00
#
_symmetry.space_group_name_H-M   'P 1'
#
loop_
_entity.id
_entity.type
_entity.pdbx_description
1 polymer ?
#
loop_
_entity_poly.entity_id
_entity_poly.type
_entity_poly.pdbx_seq_one_letter_code
_entity_poly.pdbx_strand_id
1 'polypeptide(L)'
;LAARLMSRSISASLVTRSIEDEFADPSAPFAIVHPSLSKTIVVSLLSIAIDDPFAARPDVWRFANGKRLTLSPWPSRAAQSAVLEALIKGGAGVDGHAQEDNRPMKVAVASANKEATNMLLK
;
A
#
# COMPACT_ATOMS: atom_id res chain seq x y z
N LEU A 1 8.50 9.00 0.25
CA LEU A 1 7.34 8.23 0.76
C LEU A 1 7.40 6.72 0.47
N ALA A 2 7.31 6.28 -0.79
CA ALA A 2 7.16 4.86 -1.17
C ALA A 2 8.21 3.88 -0.61
N ALA A 3 9.51 4.22 -0.69
CA ALA A 3 10.58 3.34 -0.20
C ALA A 3 10.49 3.08 1.31
N ARG A 4 10.17 4.12 2.11
CA ARG A 4 9.96 4.01 3.56
C ARG A 4 8.71 3.17 3.89
N LEU A 5 7.68 3.26 3.05
CA LEU A 5 6.49 2.44 3.18
C LEU A 5 6.81 0.95 2.95
N MET A 6 7.61 0.61 1.94
CA MET A 6 7.96 -0.79 1.64
C MET A 6 8.80 -1.44 2.75
N SER A 7 9.74 -0.68 3.33
CA SER A 7 10.53 -1.12 4.49
C SER A 7 9.76 -1.07 5.81
N ARG A 8 8.52 -0.53 5.81
CA ARG A 8 7.71 -0.21 7.01
C ARG A 8 8.43 0.68 8.02
N SER A 9 9.44 1.43 7.58
CA SER A 9 10.17 2.42 8.39
C SER A 9 9.46 3.79 8.34
N ILE A 10 8.14 3.78 8.46
CA ILE A 10 7.29 4.97 8.31
C ILE A 10 6.22 5.01 9.41
N SER A 11 5.89 6.21 9.87
CA SER A 11 4.81 6.51 10.80
C SER A 11 3.78 7.43 10.14
N ALA A 12 2.60 7.57 10.74
CA ALA A 12 1.58 8.53 10.31
C ALA A 12 2.15 9.96 10.20
N SER A 13 2.90 10.43 11.20
CA SER A 13 3.53 11.74 11.19
C SER A 13 4.51 11.93 10.03
N LEU A 14 5.27 10.88 9.66
CA LEU A 14 6.16 10.93 8.50
C LEU A 14 5.39 10.91 7.18
N VAL A 15 4.23 10.25 7.11
CA VAL A 15 3.34 10.33 5.94
C VAL A 15 2.84 11.76 5.77
N THR A 16 2.21 12.31 6.80
CA THR A 16 1.69 13.68 6.80
C THR A 16 2.78 14.68 6.40
N ARG A 17 3.95 14.61 7.05
CA ARG A 17 5.10 15.44 6.71
C ARG A 17 5.54 15.27 5.24
N SER A 18 5.61 14.04 4.74
CA SER A 18 6.01 13.82 3.35
C SER A 18 5.02 14.47 2.38
N ILE A 19 3.72 14.43 2.69
CA ILE A 19 2.67 14.96 1.81
C ILE A 19 2.62 16.48 1.89
N GLU A 20 2.63 17.04 3.10
CA GLU A 20 2.45 18.48 3.35
C GLU A 20 3.73 19.29 3.10
N ASP A 21 4.88 18.82 3.60
CA ASP A 21 6.13 19.59 3.55
C ASP A 21 6.99 19.23 2.34
N GLU A 22 6.98 17.96 1.93
CA GLU A 22 7.79 17.45 0.81
C GLU A 22 6.97 17.33 -0.49
N PHE A 23 5.70 17.73 -0.49
CA PHE A 23 4.77 17.65 -1.62
C PHE A 23 4.69 16.26 -2.26
N ALA A 24 4.87 15.20 -1.47
CA ALA A 24 4.76 13.83 -1.96
C ALA A 24 3.31 13.53 -2.33
N ASP A 25 3.09 13.07 -3.55
CA ASP A 25 1.79 12.61 -4.01
C ASP A 25 1.44 11.24 -3.38
N PRO A 26 0.41 11.16 -2.50
CA PRO A 26 0.00 9.90 -1.90
C PRO A 26 -0.77 9.00 -2.87
N SER A 27 -1.20 9.55 -4.00
CA SER A 27 -1.80 8.84 -5.13
C SER A 27 -0.77 8.58 -6.24
N ALA A 28 0.53 8.69 -5.99
CA ALA A 28 1.53 8.38 -7.00
C ALA A 28 1.45 6.89 -7.42
N PRO A 29 1.32 6.57 -8.72
CA PRO A 29 1.23 5.19 -9.19
C PRO A 29 2.56 4.46 -9.05
N PHE A 30 2.49 3.19 -8.69
CA PHE A 30 3.65 2.33 -8.56
C PHE A 30 3.56 1.13 -9.50
N ALA A 31 4.54 0.98 -10.40
CA ALA A 31 4.57 -0.12 -11.35
C ALA A 31 5.36 -1.32 -10.80
N ILE A 32 4.69 -2.46 -10.66
CA ILE A 32 5.30 -3.73 -10.22
C ILE A 32 4.82 -4.90 -11.07
N VAL A 33 5.66 -5.91 -11.21
CA VAL A 33 5.34 -7.13 -11.93
C VAL A 33 4.65 -8.10 -10.97
N HIS A 34 3.43 -8.49 -11.33
CA HIS A 34 2.69 -9.52 -10.61
C HIS A 34 3.22 -10.90 -10.98
N PRO A 35 3.59 -11.76 -10.00
CA PRO A 35 4.28 -13.02 -10.27
C PRO A 35 3.40 -14.01 -11.05
N SER A 36 2.09 -14.05 -10.79
CA SER A 36 1.17 -14.99 -11.46
C SER A 36 0.68 -14.52 -12.83
N LEU A 37 0.79 -13.22 -13.16
CA LEU A 37 0.25 -12.68 -14.40
C LEU A 37 1.34 -12.42 -15.46
N SER A 38 2.62 -12.47 -15.07
CA SER A 38 3.76 -12.06 -15.92
C SER A 38 3.54 -10.69 -16.60
N LYS A 39 2.80 -9.81 -15.92
CA LYS A 39 2.40 -8.49 -16.40
C LYS A 39 2.79 -7.44 -15.36
N THR A 40 3.24 -6.29 -15.85
CA THR A 40 3.35 -5.08 -15.03
C THR A 40 1.95 -4.60 -14.71
N ILE A 41 1.68 -4.42 -13.43
CA ILE A 41 0.48 -3.80 -12.90
C ILE A 41 0.85 -2.47 -12.26
N VAL A 42 -0.13 -1.58 -12.20
CA VAL A 42 -0.05 -0.36 -11.41
C VAL A 42 -0.73 -0.62 -10.08
N VAL A 43 -0.09 -0.21 -8.98
CA VAL A 43 -0.64 -0.29 -7.64
C VAL A 43 -0.48 1.06 -6.93
N SER A 44 -1.46 1.41 -6.12
CA SER A 44 -1.41 2.56 -5.21
C SER A 44 -0.51 2.29 -4.00
N LEU A 45 -0.05 3.37 -3.36
CA LEU A 45 0.57 3.30 -2.04
C LEU A 45 -0.36 2.69 -0.99
N LEU A 46 -1.68 2.90 -1.14
CA LEU A 46 -2.68 2.35 -0.24
C LEU A 46 -2.74 0.81 -0.32
N SER A 47 -2.77 0.26 -1.54
CA SER A 47 -2.65 -1.18 -1.79
C SER A 47 -1.39 -1.77 -1.14
N ILE A 48 -0.23 -1.12 -1.32
CA ILE A 48 1.04 -1.56 -0.70
C ILE A 48 1.02 -1.41 0.82
N ALA A 49 0.34 -0.41 1.37
CA ALA A 49 0.24 -0.20 2.81
C ALA A 49 -0.66 -1.26 3.48
N ILE A 50 -1.73 -1.69 2.82
CA ILE A 50 -2.64 -2.74 3.31
C ILE A 50 -1.97 -4.11 3.24
N ASP A 51 -1.20 -4.36 2.18
CA ASP A 51 -0.53 -5.63 1.94
C ASP A 51 0.38 -6.02 3.12
N ASP A 52 0.31 -7.29 3.49
CA ASP A 52 0.93 -7.86 4.67
C ASP A 52 1.58 -9.20 4.30
N PRO A 53 2.87 -9.43 4.58
CA PRO A 53 3.50 -10.72 4.35
C PRO A 53 2.81 -11.90 5.05
N PHE A 54 1.96 -11.66 6.05
CA PHE A 54 1.16 -12.69 6.72
C PHE A 54 -0.22 -12.94 6.11
N ALA A 55 -0.56 -12.29 4.99
CA ALA A 55 -1.76 -12.64 4.24
C ALA A 55 -1.72 -14.13 3.86
N ALA A 56 -2.89 -14.76 3.76
CA ALA A 56 -3.03 -16.19 3.42
C ALA A 56 -2.33 -16.56 2.09
N ARG A 57 -2.06 -15.55 1.24
CA ARG A 57 -1.21 -15.63 0.06
C ARG A 57 -0.30 -14.39 0.01
N PRO A 58 0.95 -14.44 0.47
CA PRO A 58 1.84 -13.31 0.34
C PRO A 58 2.16 -13.11 -1.15
N ASP A 59 1.72 -11.98 -1.71
CA ASP A 59 2.03 -11.64 -3.09
C ASP A 59 3.54 -11.35 -3.21
N VAL A 60 4.24 -12.18 -3.99
CA VAL A 60 5.68 -12.01 -4.24
C VAL A 60 5.89 -11.03 -5.38
N TRP A 61 5.97 -9.76 -5.04
CA TRP A 61 6.17 -8.67 -5.99
C TRP A 61 7.57 -8.64 -6.59
N ARG A 62 7.68 -8.20 -7.85
CA ARG A 62 8.97 -7.90 -8.49
C ARG A 62 8.95 -6.52 -9.15
N PHE A 63 10.09 -5.86 -9.15
CA PHE A 63 10.33 -4.70 -9.98
C PHE A 63 10.57 -5.12 -11.45
N ALA A 64 10.41 -4.19 -12.39
CA ALA A 64 10.69 -4.45 -13.81
C ALA A 64 12.14 -4.91 -14.07
N ASN A 65 13.08 -4.50 -13.22
CA ASN A 65 14.48 -4.94 -13.26
C ASN A 65 14.71 -6.35 -12.66
N GLY A 66 13.64 -7.09 -12.32
CA GLY A 66 13.69 -8.43 -11.78
C GLY A 66 13.95 -8.52 -10.27
N LYS A 67 14.26 -7.41 -9.58
CA LYS A 67 14.47 -7.41 -8.12
C LYS A 67 13.16 -7.73 -7.40
N ARG A 68 13.19 -8.66 -6.44
CA ARG A 68 12.05 -8.96 -5.59
C ARG A 68 11.75 -7.77 -4.67
N LEU A 69 10.50 -7.36 -4.63
CA LEU A 69 9.98 -6.45 -3.63
C LEU A 69 9.57 -7.31 -2.43
N THR A 70 10.30 -7.15 -1.32
CA THR A 70 9.99 -7.79 -0.05
C THR A 70 9.45 -6.72 0.88
N LEU A 71 8.19 -6.85 1.27
CA LEU A 71 7.58 -5.97 2.26
C LEU A 71 7.98 -6.46 3.65
N SER A 72 8.48 -5.55 4.49
CA SER A 72 8.65 -5.84 5.91
C SER A 72 7.26 -6.02 6.54
N PRO A 73 7.12 -6.84 7.61
CA PRO A 73 5.89 -6.89 8.37
C PRO A 73 5.65 -5.54 9.06
N TRP A 74 4.37 -5.20 9.25
CA TRP A 74 4.01 -4.05 10.08
C TRP A 74 4.37 -4.32 11.55
N PRO A 75 4.89 -3.32 12.29
CA PRO A 75 5.17 -3.50 13.72
C PRO A 75 3.92 -3.82 14.55
N SER A 76 2.77 -3.30 14.14
CA SER A 76 1.46 -3.61 14.72
C SER A 76 0.34 -3.21 13.76
N ARG A 77 -0.88 -3.74 13.98
CA ARG A 77 -2.08 -3.29 13.26
C ARG A 77 -2.38 -1.81 13.52
N ALA A 78 -2.17 -1.33 14.75
CA ALA A 78 -2.35 0.09 15.06
C ALA A 78 -1.40 1.00 14.24
N ALA A 79 -0.14 0.59 14.06
CA ALA A 79 0.83 1.33 13.25
C ALA A 79 0.41 1.36 11.78
N GLN A 80 -0.04 0.22 11.24
CA GLN A 80 -0.59 0.15 9.88
C GLN A 80 -1.80 1.07 9.72
N SER A 81 -2.79 0.96 10.60
CA SER A 81 -4.01 1.78 10.58
C SER A 81 -3.73 3.27 10.60
N ALA A 82 -2.78 3.72 11.44
CA ALA A 82 -2.40 5.12 11.50
C ALA A 82 -1.76 5.62 10.19
N VAL A 83 -0.96 4.78 9.52
CA VAL A 83 -0.40 5.10 8.20
C VAL A 83 -1.48 5.13 7.12
N LEU A 84 -2.42 4.17 7.12
CA LEU A 84 -3.54 4.15 6.17
C LEU A 84 -4.40 5.41 6.30
N GLU A 85 -4.75 5.79 7.54
CA GLU A 85 -5.53 6.99 7.80
C GLU A 85 -4.79 8.26 7.33
N ALA A 86 -3.48 8.35 7.56
CA ALA A 86 -2.68 9.47 7.10
C ALA A 86 -2.60 9.56 5.56
N LEU A 87 -2.48 8.42 4.86
CA LEU A 87 -2.51 8.37 3.40
C LEU A 87 -3.87 8.84 2.85
N ILE A 88 -4.98 8.33 3.41
CA ILE A 88 -6.33 8.69 2.99
C ILE A 88 -6.60 10.17 3.24
N LYS A 89 -6.26 10.69 4.43
CA LYS A 89 -6.38 12.13 4.74
C LYS A 89 -5.53 13.01 3.83
N GLY A 90 -4.38 12.51 3.39
CA GLY A 90 -3.53 13.18 2.42
C GLY A 90 -4.05 13.16 0.97
N GLY A 91 -5.16 12.45 0.70
CA GLY A 91 -5.76 12.37 -0.63
C GLY A 91 -5.39 11.12 -1.42
N ALA A 92 -4.91 10.05 -0.77
CA ALA A 92 -4.81 8.74 -1.43
C ALA A 92 -6.21 8.26 -1.84
N GLY A 93 -6.39 7.92 -3.12
CA GLY A 93 -7.65 7.35 -3.62
C GLY A 93 -7.98 6.02 -2.95
N VAL A 94 -9.15 5.90 -2.33
CA VAL A 94 -9.59 4.69 -1.60
C VAL A 94 -9.83 3.49 -2.52
N ASP A 95 -10.27 3.73 -3.75
CA ASP A 95 -10.37 2.69 -4.80
C ASP A 95 -9.04 2.48 -5.54
N GLY A 96 -8.02 3.27 -5.20
CA GLY A 96 -6.75 3.32 -5.89
C GLY A 96 -6.83 3.91 -7.30
N HIS A 97 -5.95 3.46 -8.19
CA HIS A 97 -5.95 3.89 -9.59
C HIS A 97 -7.00 3.18 -10.44
N ALA A 98 -7.47 3.84 -11.50
CA ALA A 98 -8.36 3.22 -12.49
C ALA A 98 -7.80 1.91 -13.09
N GLN A 99 -6.47 1.80 -13.20
CA GLN A 99 -5.81 0.59 -13.71
C GLN A 99 -5.59 -0.50 -12.64
N GLU A 100 -5.87 -0.23 -11.37
CA GLU A 100 -5.69 -1.21 -10.29
C GLU A 100 -6.97 -2.01 -9.96
N ASP A 101 -8.10 -1.71 -10.60
CA ASP A 101 -9.35 -2.50 -10.49
C ASP A 101 -9.78 -2.71 -9.01
N ASN A 102 -9.92 -1.59 -8.28
CA ASN A 102 -10.29 -1.55 -6.86
C ASN A 102 -9.43 -2.48 -5.97
N ARG A 103 -8.11 -2.48 -6.23
CA ARG A 103 -7.15 -3.32 -5.51
C ARG A 103 -7.12 -3.09 -4.00
N PRO A 104 -7.22 -1.86 -3.44
CA PRO A 104 -7.06 -1.67 -2.01
C PRO A 104 -8.08 -2.50 -1.22
N MET A 105 -9.34 -2.51 -1.67
CA MET A 105 -10.40 -3.32 -1.09
C MET A 105 -10.12 -4.82 -1.26
N LYS A 106 -9.71 -5.26 -2.45
CA LYS A 106 -9.39 -6.67 -2.72
C LYS A 106 -8.26 -7.19 -1.81
N VAL A 107 -7.21 -6.39 -1.61
CA VAL A 107 -6.09 -6.75 -0.73
C VAL A 107 -6.52 -6.76 0.73
N ALA A 108 -7.35 -5.80 1.17
CA ALA A 108 -7.88 -5.77 2.53
C ALA A 108 -8.70 -7.04 2.84
N VAL A 109 -9.57 -7.44 1.92
CA VAL A 109 -10.37 -8.68 2.05
C VAL A 109 -9.49 -9.92 2.01
N ALA A 110 -8.57 -10.03 1.05
CA ALA A 110 -7.67 -11.19 0.92
C ALA A 110 -6.76 -11.39 2.14
N SER A 111 -6.42 -10.29 2.82
CA SER A 111 -5.59 -10.30 4.03
C SER A 111 -6.41 -10.42 5.33
N ALA A 112 -7.74 -10.52 5.24
CA ALA A 112 -8.66 -10.45 6.39
C ALA A 112 -8.42 -9.23 7.29
N ASN A 113 -8.00 -8.11 6.70
CA ASN A 113 -7.68 -6.87 7.39
C ASN A 113 -8.97 -6.05 7.60
N LYS A 114 -9.67 -6.35 8.70
CA LYS A 114 -10.98 -5.75 9.01
C LYS A 114 -10.88 -4.23 9.20
N GLU A 115 -9.82 -3.75 9.84
CA GLU A 115 -9.56 -2.33 10.04
C GLU A 115 -9.40 -1.60 8.71
N ALA A 116 -8.57 -2.12 7.80
CA ALA A 116 -8.41 -1.55 6.47
C ALA A 116 -9.73 -1.58 5.67
N THR A 117 -10.46 -2.70 5.73
CA THR A 117 -11.77 -2.83 5.06
C THR A 117 -12.75 -1.76 5.54
N ASN A 118 -12.84 -1.54 6.86
CA ASN A 118 -13.72 -0.51 7.43
C ASN A 118 -13.30 0.91 7.07
N MET A 119 -12.01 1.17 6.85
CA MET A 119 -11.53 2.48 6.43
C MET A 119 -11.89 2.77 4.97
N LEU A 120 -11.80 1.78 4.10
CA LEU A 120 -12.07 1.91 2.66
C LEU A 120 -13.57 2.02 2.32
N LEU A 121 -14.46 1.63 3.23
CA LEU A 121 -15.92 1.73 3.04
C LEU A 121 -16.53 3.07 3.49
N LYS A 122 -15.72 3.96 4.07
CA LYS A 122 -16.17 5.27 4.57
C LYS A 122 -16.01 6.33 3.49
#